data_AF-A0A2E6X8A7-F1
#
_entry.id   AF-A0A2E6X8A7-F1
#
_cell.length_a   1.000
_cell.length_b   1.000
_cell.length_c   1.000
_cell.angle_alpha   90.00
_cell.angle_beta   90.00
_cell.angle_gamma   90.00
#
_symmetry.space_group_name_H-M   'P 1'
#
loop_
_entity.id
_entity.type
_entity.pdbx_description
1 polymer ?
#
loop_
_entity_poly.entity_id
_entity_poly.type
_entity_poly.pdbx_seq_one_letter_code
_entity_poly.pdbx_strand_id
1 'polypeptide(L)'
;MTRKKKTRVQKYDGRSSPEKLMEMLSQQMEACPDAGSLNDHAIIPFVAALEKVCGARGYVLNIFGETSNLIFTGNESYSREIYNLVEKYLDEIDTR
;
A
#
# COMPACT_ATOMS: atom_id res chain seq x y z
N MET A 1 10.15 0.54 48.43
CA MET A 1 9.18 0.60 47.31
C MET A 1 9.91 0.87 46.00
N THR A 2 9.98 -0.09 45.06
CA THR A 2 10.00 0.21 43.61
C THR A 2 9.83 -1.08 42.79
N ARG A 3 8.60 -1.35 42.33
CA ARG A 3 8.33 -2.38 41.31
C ARG A 3 8.79 -1.84 39.96
N LYS A 4 9.88 -2.38 39.40
CA LYS A 4 10.22 -2.18 37.99
C LYS A 4 9.21 -2.94 37.14
N LYS A 5 8.27 -2.23 36.50
CA LYS A 5 7.38 -2.80 35.47
C LYS A 5 8.26 -3.28 34.30
N LYS A 6 8.36 -4.59 34.12
CA LYS A 6 8.88 -5.21 32.89
C LYS A 6 7.89 -4.89 31.78
N THR A 7 8.19 -3.90 30.95
CA THR A 7 7.48 -3.70 29.67
C THR A 7 7.77 -4.91 28.80
N ARG A 8 6.77 -5.79 28.64
CA ARG A 8 6.84 -6.96 27.77
C ARG A 8 6.89 -6.44 26.34
N VAL A 9 8.09 -6.31 25.78
CA VAL A 9 8.26 -6.14 24.33
C VAL A 9 7.64 -7.36 23.69
N GLN A 10 6.50 -7.17 23.04
CA GLN A 10 5.82 -8.20 22.29
C GLN A 10 6.73 -8.51 21.10
N LYS A 11 7.58 -9.54 21.26
CA LYS A 11 8.39 -10.07 20.17
C LYS A 11 7.42 -10.53 19.09
N TYR A 12 7.38 -9.80 17.98
CA TYR A 12 6.72 -10.28 16.77
C TYR A 12 7.44 -11.54 16.32
N ASP A 13 6.76 -12.67 16.49
CA ASP A 13 7.13 -13.94 15.90
C ASP A 13 7.06 -13.77 14.37
N GLY A 14 8.21 -13.87 13.70
CA GLY A 14 8.33 -13.82 12.24
C GLY A 14 7.75 -15.03 11.50
N ARG A 15 6.86 -15.82 12.12
CA ARG A 15 6.14 -16.96 11.53
C ARG A 15 4.63 -16.75 11.45
N SER A 16 4.16 -15.54 11.19
CA SER A 16 2.83 -15.43 10.58
C SER A 16 2.94 -15.98 9.15
N SER A 17 2.50 -17.21 8.95
CA SER A 17 2.43 -17.81 7.62
C SER A 17 1.53 -16.94 6.72
N PRO A 18 1.76 -16.91 5.39
CA PRO A 18 0.94 -16.12 4.47
C PRO A 18 -0.57 -16.31 4.70
N GLU A 19 -0.99 -17.53 5.03
CA GLU A 19 -2.37 -17.89 5.34
C GLU A 19 -2.92 -17.13 6.55
N LYS A 20 -2.10 -16.95 7.59
CA LYS A 20 -2.49 -16.22 8.80
C LYS A 20 -2.59 -14.72 8.58
N LEU A 21 -1.76 -14.17 7.69
CA LEU A 21 -1.90 -12.78 7.25
C LEU A 21 -3.19 -12.61 6.45
N MET A 22 -3.48 -13.51 5.52
CA MET A 22 -4.70 -13.49 4.72
C MET A 22 -5.96 -13.59 5.60
N GLU A 23 -5.97 -14.50 6.58
CA GLU A 23 -7.06 -14.64 7.54
C GLU A 23 -7.27 -13.36 8.35
N MET A 24 -6.19 -12.76 8.86
CA MET A 24 -6.27 -11.53 9.64
C MET A 24 -6.78 -10.34 8.81
N LEU A 25 -6.35 -10.23 7.56
CA LEU A 25 -6.84 -9.20 6.63
C LEU A 25 -8.32 -9.42 6.29
N SER A 26 -8.74 -10.66 6.02
CA SER A 26 -10.16 -10.98 5.78
C SER A 26 -11.03 -10.60 6.96
N GLN A 27 -10.62 -10.94 8.18
CA GLN A 27 -11.34 -10.58 9.40
C GLN A 27 -11.46 -9.06 9.60
N GLN A 28 -10.41 -8.30 9.27
CA GLN A 28 -10.46 -6.83 9.34
C GLN A 28 -11.43 -6.24 8.30
N MET A 29 -11.45 -6.79 7.08
CA MET A 29 -12.35 -6.35 6.03
C MET A 29 -13.81 -6.69 6.35
N GLU A 30 -14.08 -7.89 6.87
CA GLU A 30 -15.41 -8.34 7.31
C GLU A 30 -15.95 -7.54 8.49
N ALA A 31 -15.08 -7.02 9.36
CA ALA A 31 -15.47 -6.19 10.49
C ALA A 31 -15.89 -4.76 10.07
N CYS A 32 -15.69 -4.37 8.81
CA CYS A 32 -16.09 -3.05 8.31
C CYS A 32 -17.59 -3.05 7.99
N PRO A 33 -18.40 -2.21 8.67
CA PRO A 33 -19.86 -2.22 8.52
C PRO A 33 -20.36 -1.74 7.15
N ASP A 34 -19.54 -0.99 6.40
CA ASP A 34 -19.89 -0.43 5.10
C ASP A 34 -18.65 -0.20 4.21
N ALA A 35 -18.89 0.19 2.96
CA ALA A 35 -17.83 0.44 2.00
C ALA A 35 -16.90 1.61 2.41
N GLY A 36 -17.42 2.61 3.12
CA GLY A 36 -16.63 3.76 3.58
C GLY A 36 -15.61 3.35 4.64
N SER A 37 -16.07 2.63 5.66
CA SER A 37 -15.21 2.08 6.71
C SER A 37 -14.19 1.07 6.15
N LEU A 38 -14.58 0.22 5.19
CA LEU A 38 -13.64 -0.67 4.51
C LEU A 38 -12.55 0.13 3.78
N ASN A 39 -12.95 1.19 3.08
CA ASN A 39 -12.03 2.05 2.36
C ASN A 39 -11.03 2.73 3.31
N ASP A 40 -11.51 3.33 4.38
CA ASP A 40 -10.70 4.11 5.32
C ASP A 40 -9.77 3.25 6.19
N HIS A 41 -10.23 2.05 6.57
CA HIS A 41 -9.52 1.21 7.55
C HIS A 41 -8.67 0.10 6.93
N ALA A 42 -8.95 -0.33 5.70
CA ALA A 42 -8.20 -1.41 5.05
C ALA A 42 -7.58 -0.97 3.71
N ILE A 43 -8.37 -0.41 2.81
CA ILE A 43 -7.92 -0.13 1.42
C ILE A 43 -6.91 1.02 1.39
N ILE A 44 -7.24 2.20 1.94
CA ILE A 44 -6.33 3.35 1.97
C ILE A 44 -5.00 3.00 2.68
N PRO A 45 -4.99 2.38 3.87
CA PRO A 45 -3.74 1.99 4.53
C PRO A 45 -2.90 1.00 3.71
N PHE A 46 -3.55 0.06 3.01
CA PHE A 46 -2.85 -0.90 2.14
C PHE A 46 -2.21 -0.20 0.94
N VAL A 47 -2.95 0.67 0.26
CA VAL A 47 -2.43 1.46 -0.88
C VAL A 47 -1.28 2.36 -0.42
N ALA A 48 -1.42 3.05 0.71
CA ALA A 48 -0.35 3.88 1.26
C ALA A 48 0.90 3.08 1.64
N ALA A 49 0.75 1.83 2.09
CA ALA A 49 1.87 0.93 2.33
C ALA A 49 2.52 0.49 1.01
N LEU A 50 1.71 0.20 -0.01
CA LEU A 50 2.16 -0.17 -1.35
C LEU A 50 2.95 0.97 -2.00
N GLU A 51 2.45 2.21 -1.95
CA GLU A 51 3.13 3.41 -2.44
C GLU A 51 4.52 3.58 -1.81
N LYS A 52 4.63 3.39 -0.49
CA LYS A 52 5.91 3.47 0.23
C LYS A 52 6.91 2.42 -0.25
N VAL A 53 6.45 1.18 -0.44
CA VAL A 53 7.31 0.08 -0.94
C VAL A 53 7.72 0.34 -2.38
N CYS A 54 6.79 0.80 -3.21
CA CYS A 54 7.04 1.15 -4.61
C CYS A 54 8.08 2.27 -4.70
N GLY A 55 7.87 3.38 -4.01
CA GLY A 55 8.82 4.51 -3.98
C GLY A 55 10.21 4.10 -3.49
N ALA A 56 10.30 3.34 -2.39
CA ALA A 56 11.58 2.88 -1.84
C ALA A 56 12.39 1.96 -2.78
N ARG A 57 11.74 1.35 -3.77
CA ARG A 57 12.37 0.47 -4.75
C ARG A 57 12.40 1.06 -6.17
N GLY A 58 11.98 2.31 -6.36
CA GLY A 58 11.93 2.96 -7.66
C GLY A 58 10.83 2.43 -8.58
N TYR A 59 9.77 1.82 -8.06
CA TYR A 59 8.57 1.56 -8.85
C TYR A 59 7.72 2.83 -8.97
N VAL A 60 7.04 2.95 -10.10
CA VAL A 60 5.93 3.91 -10.29
C VAL A 60 4.64 3.11 -10.27
N LEU A 61 3.74 3.46 -9.35
CA LEU A 61 2.37 2.95 -9.31
C LEU A 61 1.47 4.05 -9.86
N ASN A 62 0.76 3.78 -10.95
CA ASN A 62 -0.27 4.70 -11.45
C ASN A 62 -1.64 4.05 -11.34
N ILE A 63 -2.58 4.74 -10.70
CA ILE A 63 -3.97 4.32 -10.54
C ILE A 63 -4.85 5.38 -11.22
N PHE A 64 -5.55 4.98 -12.28
CA PHE A 64 -6.46 5.86 -13.03
C PHE A 64 -7.83 5.18 -13.19
N GLY A 65 -8.84 5.74 -12.52
CA GLY A 65 -10.19 5.17 -12.51
C GLY A 65 -10.19 3.71 -12.03
N GLU A 66 -10.63 2.80 -12.91
CA GLU A 66 -10.66 1.34 -12.66
C GLU A 66 -9.39 0.60 -13.14
N THR A 67 -8.41 1.32 -13.70
CA THR A 67 -7.19 0.74 -14.29
C THR A 67 -5.94 1.09 -13.50
N SER A 68 -4.94 0.20 -13.50
CA SER A 68 -3.65 0.46 -12.85
C SER A 68 -2.47 -0.10 -13.64
N ASN A 69 -1.33 0.60 -13.56
CA ASN A 69 -0.07 0.21 -14.16
C ASN A 69 1.05 0.24 -13.10
N LEU A 70 1.92 -0.78 -13.10
CA LEU A 70 3.09 -0.87 -12.22
C LEU A 70 4.37 -1.00 -13.07
N ILE A 71 5.28 -0.03 -12.93
CA ILE A 71 6.52 0.01 -13.72
C ILE A 71 7.73 -0.01 -12.78
N PHE A 72 8.70 -0.92 -13.02
CA PHE A 72 9.97 -0.98 -12.31
C PHE A 72 11.08 -0.36 -13.15
N THR A 73 11.86 0.55 -12.57
CA THR A 73 12.94 1.24 -13.30
C THR A 73 14.33 0.92 -12.75
N GLY A 74 14.42 0.50 -11.49
CA GLY A 74 15.69 0.36 -10.76
C GLY A 74 16.44 1.69 -10.52
N ASN A 75 15.90 2.83 -10.98
CA ASN A 75 16.47 4.17 -10.82
C ASN A 75 15.34 5.20 -10.62
N GLU A 76 15.33 5.82 -9.44
CA GLU A 76 14.32 6.79 -9.01
C GLU A 76 14.15 7.98 -9.97
N SER A 77 15.22 8.43 -10.62
CA SER A 77 15.15 9.55 -11.58
C SER A 77 14.32 9.17 -12.81
N TYR A 78 14.44 7.93 -13.29
CA TYR A 78 13.64 7.42 -14.40
C TYR A 78 12.20 7.16 -13.99
N SER A 79 11.95 6.79 -12.73
CA SER A 79 10.59 6.64 -12.20
C SER A 79 9.80 7.95 -12.32
N ARG A 80 10.42 9.08 -11.94
CA ARG A 80 9.74 10.38 -12.06
C ARG A 80 9.45 10.78 -13.51
N GLU A 81 10.38 10.55 -14.43
CA GLU A 81 10.14 10.88 -15.84
C GLU A 81 9.07 9.99 -16.48
N ILE A 82 9.07 8.70 -16.17
CA ILE A 82 8.05 7.77 -16.64
C ILE A 82 6.67 8.13 -16.08
N TYR A 83 6.58 8.50 -14.81
CA TYR A 83 5.33 8.99 -14.22
C TYR A 83 4.80 10.19 -15.01
N ASN A 84 5.61 11.22 -15.22
CA ASN A 84 5.22 12.42 -15.96
C ASN A 84 4.83 12.12 -17.43
N LEU A 85 5.51 11.16 -18.07
CA LEU A 85 5.19 10.73 -19.43
C LEU A 85 3.81 10.06 -19.49
N VAL A 86 3.51 9.17 -18.54
CA VAL A 86 2.23 8.48 -18.48
C VAL A 86 1.10 9.45 -18.17
N GLU A 87 1.28 10.34 -17.20
CA GLU A 87 0.29 11.39 -16.87
C GLU A 87 -0.05 12.24 -18.10
N LYS A 88 0.98 12.74 -18.80
CA LYS A 88 0.78 13.54 -20.01
C LYS A 88 0.03 12.76 -21.11
N TYR A 89 0.33 11.48 -21.28
CA TYR A 89 -0.35 10.64 -22.26
C TYR A 89 -1.84 10.43 -21.91
N LEU A 90 -2.16 10.26 -20.62
CA LEU A 90 -3.54 10.12 -20.16
C LEU A 90 -4.33 11.42 -20.35
N ASP A 91 -3.75 12.58 -20.00
CA ASP A 91 -4.36 13.90 -20.24
C ASP A 91 -4.68 14.14 -21.73
N GLU A 92 -3.80 13.69 -22.63
CA GLU A 92 -3.99 13.81 -24.08
C GLU A 92 -5.08 12.86 -24.63
N ILE A 93 -5.39 11.75 -23.93
CA ILE A 93 -6.49 10.84 -24.31
C ILE A 93 -7.83 11.40 -23.84
N ASP A 94 -7.92 11.90 -22.61
CA ASP A 94 -9.17 12.41 -22.03
C ASP A 94 -9.69 13.68 -22.74
N THR A 95 -8.83 14.37 -23.50
CA THR A 95 -9.17 15.56 -24.27
C THR A 95 -9.58 15.28 -25.73
N ARG A 96 -9.63 14.01 -26.16
CA ARG A 96 -10.08 13.59 -27.50
C ARG A 96 -11.47 12.98 -27.48
#